data_AF-A0A966Q253-F1
#
_entry.id   AF-A0A966Q253-F1
#
_cell.length_a   1.000
_cell.length_b   1.000
_cell.length_c   1.000
_cell.angle_alpha   90.00
_cell.angle_beta   90.00
_cell.angle_gamma   90.00
#
_symmetry.space_group_name_H-M   'P 1'
#
loop_
_entity.id
_entity.type
_entity.pdbx_description
1 polymer ?
#
loop_
_entity_poly.entity_id
_entity_poly.type
_entity_poly.pdbx_seq_one_letter_code
_entity_poly.pdbx_strand_id
1 'polypeptide(L)'
;IQRAANKYKVIIVSPTSFLAYLQTVLQGLKALQIEETAKDIIKRVDELGNHLKRYEEYHEKLGASLGTVVNHYNNSGKELKKVDKDILRITGQNPGLETKVIDQPDEIV
;
A
#
# COMPACT_ATOMS: atom_id res chain seq x y z
N ILE A 1 25.95 -0.20 -54.69
CA ILE A 1 24.93 -0.62 -53.69
C ILE A 1 23.52 -0.27 -54.16
N GLN A 2 23.17 1.00 -54.42
CA GLN A 2 21.80 1.40 -54.84
C GLN A 2 21.26 0.69 -56.11
N ARG A 3 22.09 0.48 -57.14
CA ARG A 3 21.67 -0.25 -58.37
C ARG A 3 21.35 -1.72 -58.12
N ALA A 4 22.11 -2.38 -57.23
CA ALA A 4 21.90 -3.78 -56.85
C ALA A 4 20.64 -3.95 -55.97
N ALA A 5 20.44 -3.03 -55.03
CA ALA A 5 19.27 -3.04 -54.16
C ALA A 5 17.97 -2.77 -54.93
N ASN A 6 17.96 -1.81 -55.86
CA ASN A 6 16.73 -1.47 -56.61
C ASN A 6 16.42 -2.45 -57.74
N LYS A 7 17.42 -2.90 -58.51
CA LYS A 7 17.20 -3.75 -59.69
C LYS A 7 17.16 -5.25 -59.36
N TYR A 8 17.97 -5.70 -58.41
CA TYR A 8 18.14 -7.13 -58.10
C TYR A 8 17.66 -7.50 -56.69
N LYS A 9 17.20 -6.53 -55.89
CA LYS A 9 16.77 -6.74 -54.50
C LYS A 9 17.87 -7.36 -53.61
N VAL A 10 19.14 -7.08 -53.92
CA VAL A 10 20.30 -7.56 -53.15
C VAL A 10 21.01 -6.39 -52.48
N ILE A 11 21.28 -6.53 -51.19
CA ILE A 11 22.12 -5.61 -50.43
C ILE A 11 23.51 -6.24 -50.31
N ILE A 12 24.51 -5.59 -50.87
CA ILE A 12 25.90 -6.05 -50.79
C ILE A 12 26.44 -5.64 -49.41
N VAL A 13 26.90 -6.61 -48.63
CA VAL A 13 27.38 -6.41 -47.26
C VAL A 13 28.75 -7.05 -47.09
N SER A 14 29.60 -6.43 -46.27
CA SER A 14 30.77 -7.11 -45.68
C SER A 14 30.33 -7.90 -44.44
N PRO A 15 31.12 -8.89 -43.98
CA PRO A 15 30.85 -9.58 -42.73
C PRO A 15 30.62 -8.61 -41.55
N THR A 16 31.38 -7.51 -41.49
CA THR A 16 31.26 -6.48 -40.46
C THR A 16 29.95 -5.68 -40.58
N SER A 17 29.55 -5.27 -41.78
CA SER A 17 28.30 -4.52 -41.98
C SER A 17 27.07 -5.39 -41.71
N PHE A 18 27.12 -6.69 -42.03
CA PHE A 18 26.04 -7.62 -41.72
C PHE A 18 25.91 -7.87 -40.22
N LEU A 19 27.04 -8.07 -39.53
CA LEU A 19 27.07 -8.22 -38.07
C LEU A 19 26.49 -6.99 -37.37
N ALA A 20 26.89 -5.78 -37.78
CA ALA A 20 26.36 -4.54 -37.22
C ALA A 20 24.84 -4.41 -37.39
N TYR A 21 24.30 -4.82 -38.56
CA TYR A 21 22.86 -4.82 -38.79
C TYR A 21 22.12 -5.78 -37.84
N LEU A 22 22.60 -7.02 -37.72
CA LEU A 22 22.02 -8.01 -36.79
C LEU A 22 22.09 -7.54 -35.34
N GLN A 23 23.18 -6.87 -34.96
CA GLN A 23 23.34 -6.34 -33.60
C GLN A 23 22.34 -5.23 -33.30
N THR A 24 22.08 -4.33 -34.25
CA THR A 24 21.02 -3.31 -34.13
C THR A 24 19.64 -3.94 -34.03
N VAL A 25 19.36 -4.98 -34.83
CA VAL A 25 18.08 -5.71 -34.76
C VAL A 25 17.91 -6.37 -33.38
N LEU A 26 18.95 -7.03 -32.88
CA LEU A 26 18.94 -7.68 -31.57
C LEU A 26 18.75 -6.66 -30.44
N GLN A 27 19.36 -5.49 -30.54
CA GLN A 27 19.14 -4.39 -29.60
C GLN A 27 17.70 -3.88 -29.64
N GLY A 28 17.11 -3.73 -30.84
CA GLY A 28 15.70 -3.37 -31.01
C GLY A 28 14.74 -4.38 -30.37
N LEU A 29 14.97 -5.68 -30.59
CA LEU A 29 14.16 -6.75 -29.99
C LEU A 29 14.24 -6.74 -28.44
N LYS A 30 15.44 -6.52 -27.88
CA LYS A 30 15.61 -6.37 -26.42
C LYS A 30 14.86 -5.15 -25.88
N ALA A 31 14.90 -4.02 -26.60
CA ALA A 31 14.18 -2.81 -26.19
C ALA A 31 12.66 -3.03 -26.15
N LEU A 32 12.10 -3.74 -27.15
CA LEU A 32 10.68 -4.11 -27.17
C LEU A 32 10.28 -4.96 -25.95
N GLN A 33 11.10 -5.96 -25.61
CA GLN A 33 10.86 -6.81 -24.45
C GLN A 33 10.90 -6.02 -23.13
N ILE A 34 11.83 -5.05 -23.01
CA ILE A 34 11.92 -4.16 -21.84
C ILE A 34 10.68 -3.26 -21.77
N GLU A 35 10.21 -2.72 -22.91
CA GLU A 35 9.01 -1.88 -22.97
C GLU A 35 7.76 -2.64 -22.51
N GLU A 36 7.57 -3.87 -22.97
CA GLU A 36 6.45 -4.73 -22.52
C GLU A 36 6.51 -4.99 -21.02
N THR A 37 7.69 -5.35 -20.51
CA THR A 37 7.87 -5.59 -19.07
C THR A 37 7.62 -4.31 -18.25
N ALA A 38 8.02 -3.14 -18.76
CA ALA A 38 7.78 -1.87 -18.09
C ALA A 38 6.28 -1.53 -18.02
N LYS A 39 5.50 -1.81 -19.07
CA LYS A 39 4.03 -1.67 -19.07
C LYS A 39 3.40 -2.55 -18.00
N ASP A 40 3.84 -3.79 -17.88
CA ASP A 40 3.36 -4.71 -16.85
C ASP A 40 3.71 -4.24 -15.43
N ILE A 41 4.93 -3.71 -15.22
CA ILE A 41 5.34 -3.14 -13.94
C ILE A 41 4.41 -1.97 -13.56
N ILE A 42 4.18 -1.03 -14.48
CA ILE A 42 3.29 0.13 -14.23
C ILE A 42 1.90 -0.34 -13.81
N LYS A 43 1.33 -1.32 -14.52
CA LYS A 43 0.02 -1.88 -14.17
C LYS A 43 0.01 -2.48 -12.77
N ARG A 44 1.04 -3.25 -12.40
CA ARG A 44 1.14 -3.85 -11.06
C ARG A 44 1.32 -2.82 -9.95
N VAL A 45 2.07 -1.74 -10.22
CA VAL A 45 2.21 -0.64 -9.25
C VAL A 45 0.88 0.08 -9.06
N ASP A 46 0.11 0.31 -10.11
CA ASP A 46 -1.22 0.90 -10.02
C ASP A 46 -2.20 0.02 -9.22
N GLU A 47 -2.22 -1.28 -9.50
CA GLU A 47 -2.99 -2.27 -8.73
C GLU A 47 -2.60 -2.23 -7.24
N LEU A 48 -1.30 -2.21 -6.94
CA LEU A 48 -0.79 -2.11 -5.57
C LEU A 48 -1.23 -0.82 -4.87
N GLY A 49 -1.16 0.32 -5.57
CA GLY A 49 -1.62 1.61 -5.05
C GLY A 49 -3.10 1.57 -4.67
N ASN A 50 -3.94 0.95 -5.51
CA ASN A 50 -5.36 0.76 -5.22
C ASN A 50 -5.59 -0.16 -4.00
N HIS A 51 -4.79 -1.22 -3.84
CA HIS A 51 -4.86 -2.09 -2.67
C HIS A 51 -4.47 -1.36 -1.37
N LEU A 52 -3.40 -0.55 -1.40
CA LEU A 52 -2.97 0.24 -0.25
C LEU A 52 -4.02 1.25 0.16
N LYS A 53 -4.60 1.97 -0.80
CA LYS A 53 -5.66 2.94 -0.51
C LYS A 53 -6.88 2.29 0.16
N ARG A 54 -7.32 1.13 -0.34
CA ARG A 54 -8.43 0.39 0.30
C ARG A 54 -8.08 -0.05 1.71
N TYR A 55 -6.86 -0.53 1.92
CA TYR A 55 -6.39 -0.90 3.25
C TYR A 55 -6.43 0.31 4.21
N GLU A 56 -5.91 1.45 3.79
CA GLU A 56 -5.92 2.71 4.55
C GLU A 56 -7.36 3.12 4.92
N GLU A 57 -8.28 3.14 3.96
CA GLU A 57 -9.70 3.46 4.21
C GLU A 57 -10.36 2.52 5.24
N TYR A 58 -10.03 1.23 5.23
CA TYR A 58 -10.53 0.29 6.23
C TYR A 58 -9.86 0.49 7.59
N HIS A 59 -8.57 0.80 7.61
CA HIS A 59 -7.80 0.99 8.82
C HIS A 59 -8.20 2.28 9.55
N GLU A 60 -8.48 3.35 8.82
CA GLU A 60 -9.01 4.61 9.35
C GLU A 60 -10.36 4.39 10.05
N LYS A 61 -11.30 3.68 9.39
CA LYS A 61 -12.60 3.32 9.98
C LYS A 61 -12.47 2.45 11.23
N LEU A 62 -11.49 1.55 11.22
CA LEU A 62 -11.17 0.71 12.39
C LEU A 62 -10.67 1.58 13.55
N GLY A 63 -9.77 2.52 13.30
CA GLY A 63 -9.28 3.48 14.28
C GLY A 63 -10.42 4.28 14.92
N ALA A 64 -11.32 4.84 14.10
CA ALA A 64 -12.50 5.56 14.59
C ALA A 64 -13.43 4.69 15.47
N SER A 65 -13.65 3.43 15.07
CA SER A 65 -14.45 2.49 15.85
C SER A 65 -13.77 2.14 17.18
N LEU A 66 -12.45 1.91 17.18
CA LEU A 66 -11.68 1.65 18.39
C LEU A 66 -11.71 2.85 19.35
N GLY A 67 -11.58 4.08 18.84
CA GLY A 67 -11.74 5.29 19.65
C GLY A 67 -13.10 5.36 20.34
N THR A 68 -14.16 4.96 19.64
CA THR A 68 -15.52 4.87 20.22
C THR A 68 -15.60 3.81 21.33
N VAL A 69 -15.05 2.63 21.11
CA VAL A 69 -15.00 1.56 22.11
C VAL A 69 -14.19 1.97 23.34
N VAL A 70 -13.04 2.63 23.15
CA VAL A 70 -12.21 3.19 24.22
C VAL A 70 -12.99 4.19 25.06
N ASN A 71 -13.74 5.09 24.41
CA ASN A 71 -14.58 6.05 25.12
C ASN A 71 -15.67 5.36 25.94
N HIS A 72 -16.33 4.34 25.39
CA HIS A 72 -17.33 3.56 26.14
C HIS A 72 -16.72 2.84 27.35
N TYR A 73 -15.55 2.23 27.18
CA TYR A 73 -14.83 1.56 28.27
C TYR A 73 -14.48 2.56 29.40
N ASN A 74 -13.87 3.69 29.04
CA ASN A 74 -13.46 4.72 30.00
C ASN A 74 -14.66 5.35 30.72
N ASN A 75 -15.76 5.58 30.02
CA ASN A 75 -16.98 6.11 30.62
C ASN A 75 -17.64 5.09 31.57
N SER A 76 -17.68 3.81 31.19
CA SER A 76 -18.15 2.73 32.08
C SER A 76 -17.34 2.67 33.38
N GLY A 77 -16.01 2.79 33.30
CA GLY A 77 -15.16 2.90 34.48
C GLY A 77 -15.50 4.11 35.37
N LYS A 78 -15.83 5.26 34.78
CA LYS A 78 -16.28 6.43 35.56
C LYS A 78 -17.62 6.19 36.27
N GLU A 79 -18.56 5.50 35.63
CA GLU A 79 -19.83 5.12 36.27
C GLU A 79 -19.59 4.16 37.44
N LEU A 80 -18.68 3.19 37.30
CA LEU A 80 -18.32 2.29 38.39
C LEU A 80 -17.74 3.04 39.61
N LYS A 81 -16.95 4.10 39.40
CA LYS A 81 -16.48 4.98 40.48
C LYS A 81 -17.61 5.71 41.22
N LYS A 82 -18.73 5.99 40.55
CA LYS A 82 -19.90 6.57 41.23
C LYS A 82 -20.55 5.56 42.16
N VAL A 83 -20.65 4.30 41.72
CA VAL A 83 -21.14 3.20 42.56
C VAL A 83 -20.28 3.05 43.81
N ASP A 84 -18.95 3.13 43.70
CA ASP A 84 -18.03 3.11 44.84
C ASP A 84 -18.37 4.19 45.89
N LYS A 85 -18.67 5.41 45.43
CA LYS A 85 -19.12 6.53 46.28
C LYS A 85 -20.47 6.27 46.94
N ASP A 86 -21.40 5.66 46.22
CA ASP A 86 -22.73 5.34 46.75
C ASP A 86 -22.65 4.21 47.79
N ILE A 87 -21.82 3.19 47.57
CA ILE A 87 -21.54 2.15 48.57
C ILE A 87 -20.93 2.79 49.82
N LEU A 88 -19.93 3.66 49.67
CA LEU A 88 -19.32 4.38 50.79
C LEU A 88 -20.34 5.16 51.63
N ARG A 89 -21.33 5.80 50.99
CA ARG A 89 -22.41 6.51 51.68
C ARG A 89 -23.34 5.58 52.47
N ILE A 90 -23.56 4.36 51.99
CA ILE A 90 -24.48 3.39 52.60
C ILE A 90 -23.80 2.63 53.74
N THR A 91 -22.58 2.14 53.51
CA THR A 91 -21.89 1.23 54.44
C THR A 91 -20.88 1.93 55.35
N GLY A 92 -20.51 3.19 55.03
CA GLY A 92 -19.47 3.93 55.73
C GLY A 92 -18.05 3.41 55.46
N GLN A 93 -17.90 2.35 54.64
CA GLN A 93 -16.62 1.76 54.27
C GLN A 93 -16.35 1.98 52.78
N ASN A 94 -15.11 2.32 52.44
CA ASN A 94 -14.71 2.56 51.06
C ASN A 94 -14.32 1.23 50.39
N PRO A 95 -15.03 0.77 49.35
CA PRO A 95 -14.68 -0.46 48.65
C PRO A 95 -13.38 -0.35 47.84
N GLY A 96 -12.97 0.86 47.45
CA GLY A 96 -11.68 1.10 46.78
C GLY A 96 -11.62 0.51 45.37
N LEU A 97 -12.71 0.60 44.61
CA LEU A 97 -12.77 0.06 43.25
C LEU A 97 -11.83 0.82 42.31
N GLU A 98 -10.77 0.15 41.84
CA GLU A 98 -9.86 0.71 40.84
C GLU A 98 -10.39 0.50 39.41
N THR A 99 -10.45 1.59 38.65
CA THR A 99 -10.79 1.53 37.23
C THR A 99 -9.59 1.90 36.39
N LYS A 100 -9.13 0.96 35.56
CA LYS A 100 -8.09 1.23 34.57
C LYS A 100 -8.66 2.12 33.46
N VAL A 101 -7.89 3.11 33.05
CA VAL A 101 -8.19 3.96 31.89
C VAL A 101 -7.31 3.46 30.76
N ILE A 102 -7.88 3.36 29.57
CA ILE A 102 -7.13 3.02 28.35
C ILE A 102 -6.99 4.27 27.50
N ASP A 103 -5.79 4.46 26.95
CA ASP A 103 -5.50 5.57 26.05
C ASP A 103 -6.19 5.36 24.70
N GLN A 104 -6.49 6.46 24.02
CA GLN A 104 -7.03 6.40 22.67
C GLN A 104 -5.95 5.88 21.70
N PRO A 105 -6.34 5.17 20.64
CA PRO A 105 -5.41 4.83 19.58
C PRO A 105 -4.83 6.12 18.98
N ASP A 106 -3.52 6.14 18.79
CA ASP A 106 -2.85 7.25 18.11
C ASP A 106 -3.42 7.42 16.70
N GLU A 107 -3.78 8.65 16.33
CA GLU A 107 -4.14 8.97 14.95
C GLU A 107 -2.90 8.74 14.08
N ILE A 108 -3.00 7.78 13.15
CA ILE A 108 -2.00 7.62 12.09
C ILE A 108 -2.28 8.75 11.10
N VAL A 109 -1.53 9.85 11.22
CA VAL A 109 -1.49 10.97 10.25
C VAL A 109 -0.62 10.60 9.06
#